data_AF-A0A1F8RFD7-F1
#
_entry.id   AF-A0A1F8RFD7-F1
#
_cell.length_a   1.000
_cell.length_b   1.000
_cell.length_c   1.000
_cell.angle_alpha   90.00
_cell.angle_beta   90.00
_cell.angle_gamma   90.00
#
_symmetry.space_group_name_H-M   'P 1'
#
loop_
_entity.id
_entity.type
_entity.pdbx_description
1 polymer ?
#
loop_
_entity_poly.entity_id
_entity_poly.type
_entity_poly.pdbx_seq_one_letter_code
_entity_poly.pdbx_strand_id
1 'polypeptide(L)'
;MSQLSVIIPTLNEVHTLPGLLDALTAQTRRPDEIIVADAGSKDGTAELARARRPATPFSSSMQTFCHGLTSSRGHSKNSRTQASVWRPA
;
A
#
# COMPACT_ATOMS: atom_id res chain seq x y z
N MET A 1 -22.89 10.05 3.87
CA MET A 1 -22.22 8.77 4.19
C MET A 1 -20.79 9.06 4.62
N SER A 2 -20.19 8.25 5.51
CA SER A 2 -18.81 8.42 5.98
C SER A 2 -17.80 7.84 4.98
N GLN A 3 -16.67 8.51 4.75
CA GLN A 3 -15.58 7.96 3.94
C GLN A 3 -14.81 6.86 4.70
N LEU A 4 -14.37 5.83 3.99
CA LEU A 4 -13.54 4.73 4.51
C LEU A 4 -12.23 4.62 3.74
N SER A 5 -11.13 4.91 4.44
CA SER A 5 -9.77 4.67 3.97
C SER A 5 -9.20 3.40 4.60
N VAL A 6 -8.60 2.54 3.78
CA VAL A 6 -7.91 1.31 4.18
C VAL A 6 -6.42 1.48 3.98
N ILE A 7 -5.64 1.35 5.05
CA ILE A 7 -4.17 1.44 5.01
C ILE A 7 -3.59 0.02 5.16
N ILE A 8 -2.73 -0.37 4.24
CA ILE A 8 -2.09 -1.69 4.14
C ILE A 8 -0.58 -1.49 4.31
N PRO A 9 -0.02 -1.66 5.52
CA PRO A 9 1.42 -1.72 5.69
C PRO A 9 1.95 -3.03 5.08
N THR A 10 3.02 -2.95 4.29
CA THR A 10 3.59 -4.10 3.58
C THR A 10 5.11 -4.15 3.73
N LEU A 11 5.64 -5.37 3.89
CA LEU A 11 7.07 -5.67 3.86
C LEU A 11 7.29 -7.10 3.37
N ASN A 12 7.73 -7.25 2.13
CA ASN A 12 7.92 -8.51 1.43
C ASN A 12 6.65 -9.39 1.40
N GLU A 13 5.57 -8.84 0.87
CA GLU A 13 4.24 -9.45 0.80
C GLU A 13 3.79 -9.75 -0.64
N VAL A 14 4.71 -10.01 -1.56
CA VAL A 14 4.40 -10.21 -2.99
C VAL A 14 3.38 -11.34 -3.24
N HIS A 15 3.31 -12.33 -2.35
CA HIS A 15 2.40 -13.47 -2.47
C HIS A 15 1.01 -13.22 -1.86
N THR A 16 0.92 -12.40 -0.81
CA THR A 16 -0.33 -12.17 -0.05
C THR A 16 -1.07 -10.93 -0.51
N LEU A 17 -0.34 -9.89 -0.89
CA LEU A 17 -0.88 -8.62 -1.34
C LEU A 17 -1.90 -8.74 -2.50
N PRO A 18 -1.71 -9.59 -3.53
CA PRO A 18 -2.70 -9.77 -4.61
C PRO A 18 -4.07 -10.19 -4.09
N GLY A 19 -4.11 -11.23 -3.24
CA GLY A 19 -5.35 -11.78 -2.71
C GLY A 19 -6.07 -10.80 -1.79
N LEU A 20 -5.32 -10.00 -1.02
CA LEU A 20 -5.89 -8.93 -0.19
C LEU A 20 -6.55 -7.85 -1.05
N LEU A 21 -5.88 -7.38 -2.11
CA LEU A 21 -6.44 -6.38 -3.02
C LEU A 21 -7.69 -6.91 -3.73
N ASP A 22 -7.66 -8.16 -4.18
CA ASP A 22 -8.82 -8.82 -4.81
C ASP A 22 -10.00 -8.92 -3.82
N ALA A 23 -9.73 -9.28 -2.56
CA ALA A 23 -10.76 -9.34 -1.53
C ALA A 23 -11.37 -7.96 -1.22
N LEU A 24 -10.56 -6.89 -1.13
CA LEU A 24 -11.02 -5.53 -0.86
C LEU A 24 -11.92 -4.99 -1.99
N THR A 25 -11.60 -5.31 -3.25
CA THR A 25 -12.42 -4.89 -4.39
C THR A 25 -13.73 -5.67 -4.53
N ALA A 26 -13.78 -6.89 -3.99
CA ALA A 26 -14.96 -7.74 -3.97
C ALA A 26 -15.95 -7.44 -2.83
N GLN A 27 -15.62 -6.55 -1.90
CA GLN A 27 -16.51 -6.20 -0.79
C GLN A 27 -17.79 -5.50 -1.27
N THR A 28 -18.91 -5.77 -0.59
CA THR A 28 -20.21 -5.10 -0.85
C THR A 28 -20.14 -3.60 -0.64
N ARG A 29 -19.36 -3.16 0.36
CA ARG A 29 -18.93 -1.77 0.55
C ARG A 29 -17.44 -1.69 0.21
N ARG A 30 -17.11 -1.12 -0.94
CA ARG A 30 -15.72 -0.90 -1.33
C ARG A 30 -15.11 0.26 -0.52
N PRO A 31 -13.80 0.18 -0.18
CA PRO A 31 -13.10 1.33 0.37
C PRO A 31 -13.15 2.53 -0.56
N ASP A 32 -13.36 3.71 0.01
CA ASP A 32 -13.23 4.99 -0.68
C ASP A 32 -11.77 5.40 -0.80
N GLU A 33 -10.81 4.68 -0.23
CA GLU A 33 -9.39 4.90 -0.43
C GLU A 33 -8.64 3.64 0.01
N ILE A 34 -7.63 3.23 -0.74
CA ILE A 34 -6.67 2.21 -0.33
C ILE A 34 -5.30 2.87 -0.27
N ILE A 35 -4.47 2.56 0.71
CA ILE A 35 -3.12 3.11 0.83
C ILE A 35 -2.18 1.97 1.13
N VAL A 36 -1.27 1.65 0.21
CA VAL A 36 -0.24 0.62 0.42
C VAL A 36 1.03 1.32 0.90
N ALA A 37 1.42 1.09 2.15
CA ALA A 37 2.64 1.64 2.73
C ALA A 37 3.73 0.56 2.73
N ASP A 38 4.63 0.60 1.74
CA ASP A 38 5.75 -0.33 1.61
C ASP A 38 6.94 0.13 2.46
N ALA A 39 7.42 -0.74 3.35
CA ALA A 39 8.53 -0.48 4.27
C ALA A 39 9.92 -0.83 3.68
N GLY A 40 10.07 -0.84 2.35
CA GLY A 40 11.31 -1.15 1.65
C GLY A 40 11.42 -2.63 1.28
N SER A 41 10.36 -3.18 0.68
CA SER A 41 10.37 -4.57 0.19
C SER A 41 11.41 -4.79 -0.90
N LYS A 42 11.92 -6.01 -0.99
CA LYS A 42 12.95 -6.42 -1.97
C LYS A 42 12.51 -7.58 -2.88
N ASP A 43 11.29 -8.06 -2.68
CA ASP A 43 10.71 -9.23 -3.32
C ASP A 43 9.79 -8.89 -4.51
N GLY A 44 9.69 -7.61 -4.89
CA GLY A 44 8.78 -7.15 -5.93
C GLY A 44 7.42 -6.66 -5.41
N THR A 45 7.20 -6.59 -4.09
CA THR A 45 5.92 -6.13 -3.50
C THR A 45 5.52 -4.73 -3.99
N ALA A 46 6.47 -3.80 -4.05
CA ALA A 46 6.19 -2.43 -4.47
C ALA A 46 5.81 -2.35 -5.95
N GLU A 47 6.52 -3.08 -6.81
CA GLU A 47 6.26 -3.18 -8.24
C GLU A 47 4.88 -3.81 -8.51
N LEU A 48 4.57 -4.89 -7.79
CA LEU A 48 3.26 -5.54 -7.83
C LEU A 48 2.15 -4.59 -7.41
N ALA A 49 2.32 -3.86 -6.30
CA ALA A 49 1.34 -2.89 -5.82
C ALA A 49 1.06 -1.83 -6.89
N ARG A 50 2.10 -1.33 -7.57
CA ARG A 50 1.97 -0.34 -8.66
C ARG A 50 1.30 -0.94 -9.90
N ALA A 51 1.59 -2.18 -10.25
CA ALA A 51 1.03 -2.85 -11.42
C ALA A 51 -0.46 -3.17 -11.26
N ARG A 52 -0.92 -3.53 -10.05
CA ARG A 52 -2.32 -3.86 -9.75
C ARG A 52 -3.23 -2.64 -9.57
N ARG A 53 -2.84 -1.52 -10.18
CA ARG A 53 -3.58 -0.26 -10.14
C ARG A 53 -4.97 -0.42 -10.75
N PRO A 54 -6.08 -0.31 -9.99
CA PRO A 54 -7.41 -0.30 -10.59
C PRO A 54 -7.51 0.85 -11.60
N ALA A 55 -8.04 0.54 -12.79
CA ALA A 55 -8.15 1.46 -13.91
C ALA A 55 -9.20 2.56 -13.67
N THR A 56 -8.80 3.57 -12.89
CA THR A 56 -9.46 4.87 -12.66
C THR A 56 -10.87 4.89 -12.05
N PRO A 57 -11.22 5.96 -11.31
CA PRO A 57 -10.51 7.24 -11.19
C PRO A 57 -9.72 7.33 -9.89
N PHE A 58 -8.83 6.36 -9.63
CA PHE A 58 -7.94 6.42 -8.49
C PHE A 58 -6.83 7.47 -8.70
N SER A 59 -6.88 8.63 -8.03
CA SER A 59 -5.75 9.59 -8.04
C SER A 59 -4.57 8.97 -7.29
N SER A 60 -3.43 8.77 -7.97
CA SER A 60 -2.19 8.35 -7.34
C SER A 60 -1.48 9.57 -6.77
N SER A 61 -1.42 9.68 -5.44
CA SER A 61 -0.44 10.55 -4.78
C SER A 61 0.62 9.66 -4.15
N MET A 62 1.80 9.63 -4.76
CA MET A 62 2.94 8.93 -4.17
C MET A 62 3.47 9.80 -3.04
N GLN A 63 3.20 9.41 -1.79
CA GLN A 63 3.71 10.11 -0.63
C GLN A 63 4.83 9.27 -0.03
N THR A 64 6.06 9.75 -0.15
CA THR A 64 7.18 9.21 0.62
C THR A 64 7.01 9.66 2.07
N PHE A 65 6.42 8.81 2.91
CA PHE A 65 6.42 9.06 4.35
C PHE A 65 7.74 8.58 4.95
N CYS A 66 8.66 9.51 5.17
CA CYS A 66 9.82 9.28 6.02
C CYS A 66 9.39 9.33 7.50
N HIS A 67 8.63 8.34 7.98
CA HIS A 67 8.49 8.12 9.41
C HIS A 67 9.43 6.98 9.82
N GLY A 68 10.58 7.36 10.37
CA GLY A 68 11.33 6.43 11.20
C GLY A 68 10.45 6.06 12.40
N LEU A 69 10.22 4.77 12.62
CA LEU A 69 9.74 4.05 13.83
C LEU A 69 9.27 2.67 13.30
N THR A 70 9.82 1.49 13.64
CA THR A 70 10.39 0.99 14.89
C THR A 70 11.52 -0.03 14.60
N SER A 71 12.62 0.07 15.35
CA SER A 71 13.73 -0.89 15.29
C SER A 71 13.42 -2.09 16.19
N SER A 72 13.04 -3.23 15.63
CA SER A 72 13.12 -4.52 16.35
C SER A 72 14.17 -5.48 15.78
N ARG A 73 14.81 -5.15 14.66
CA ARG A 73 16.01 -5.87 14.16
C ARG A 73 16.98 -4.84 13.61
N GLY A 74 18.10 -4.65 14.30
CA GLY A 74 19.14 -3.72 13.88
C GLY A 74 19.71 -4.12 12.52
N HIS A 75 19.32 -3.38 11.48
CA HIS A 75 19.98 -3.33 10.18
C HIS A 75 19.82 -1.90 9.63
N SER A 76 20.96 -1.26 9.38
CA SER A 76 21.24 0.00 8.68
C SER A 76 20.10 1.03 8.45
N LYS A 77 20.33 2.25 8.97
CA LYS A 77 19.53 3.46 8.73
C LYS A 77 19.60 3.88 7.26
N ASN A 78 18.74 3.33 6.39
CA ASN A 78 18.47 3.85 5.03
C ASN A 78 17.15 3.31 4.42
N SER A 79 16.22 2.77 5.22
CA SER A 79 14.96 2.23 4.70
C SER A 79 14.00 3.35 4.28
N ARG A 80 13.99 3.63 2.98
CA ARG A 80 13.10 4.59 2.34
C ARG A 80 11.71 3.94 2.23
N THR A 81 10.84 4.14 3.22
CA THR A 81 9.44 3.70 3.18
C THR A 81 8.70 4.46 2.07
N GLN A 82 8.10 3.74 1.12
CA GLN A 82 7.34 4.31 0.02
C GLN A 82 5.86 3.99 0.21
N ALA A 83 4.99 5.00 0.24
CA ALA A 83 3.54 4.77 0.27
C ALA A 83 2.91 5.15 -1.08
N SER A 84 2.05 4.25 -1.56
CA SER A 84 1.17 4.47 -2.70
C SER A 84 -0.25 4.70 -2.18
N VAL A 85 -0.78 5.91 -2.40
CA VAL A 85 -2.15 6.28 -2.02
C VAL A 85 -3.08 6.13 -3.23
N TRP A 86 -4.27 5.58 -3.00
CA TRP A 86 -5.26 5.25 -4.01
C TRP A 86 -6.63 5.81 -3.62
N ARG A 87 -7.08 6.91 -4.25
CA ARG A 87 -8.42 7.52 -4.02
C ARG A 87 -9.34 7.45 -5.23
N PRO A 88 -10.51 6.78 -5.21
CA PRO A 88 -11.51 6.90 -6.26
C PRO A 88 -11.94 8.37 -6.38
N ALA A 89 -12.29 8.82 -7.59
CA ALA A 89 -12.93 10.11 -7.80
C ALA A 89 -14.43 10.06 -7.52
#